data_AF-A0A3B5ADU2-F1
#
_entry.id   AF-A0A3B5ADU2-F1
#
_cell.length_a   1.000
_cell.length_b   1.000
_cell.length_c   1.000
_cell.angle_alpha   90.00
_cell.angle_beta   90.00
_cell.angle_gamma   90.00
#
_symmetry.space_group_name_H-M   'P 1'
#
loop_
_entity.id
_entity.type
_entity.pdbx_description
1 polymer ?
#
loop_
_entity_poly.entity_id
_entity_poly.type
_entity_poly.pdbx_seq_one_letter_code
_entity_poly.pdbx_strand_id
1 'polypeptide(L)'
;MNILPRLMYVFLALPINIPQSQFNKWDKLISRFIWESKKPRVRYTTLQLPKDKGGMALPNLKNYFYASQLRPLLYWCNDEYISRWKDIETSIPQYPIQASIGEREIPPQIKGQLNLFTTFTLEIWYSTVKKLKLKKEQGLLKWIAFDEKFYPGKLDPTFKSWTKKGITAICTVVKNGQMRSFQELKDAYNLQNHDFFKYLQIRDYYIRNIQENKDKIHPIIKVFTQSYNNNIKRLVLLLYCCLMESINESTQYVKAKWEKELNVEISEQMWLDMWKTTQTTTQSHSWREFTWKNQIRFFITPKITSKHKKIQQPCWRLCDNMNTNHTHIFWNCMKIQSFWGRIHSVLCKVLGYVVPPFISCVIPGTFGRICTCW
;
A
#
# COMPACT_ATOMS: atom_id res chain seq x y z
N MET A 1 -4.67 2.01 20.70
CA MET A 1 -3.68 0.92 20.86
C MET A 1 -2.28 1.52 20.76
N ASN A 2 -1.53 1.58 21.88
CA ASN A 2 -0.21 2.26 21.94
C ASN A 2 0.98 1.38 21.50
N ILE A 3 0.70 0.19 20.96
CA ILE A 3 1.73 -0.80 20.62
C ILE A 3 2.51 -0.37 19.37
N LEU A 4 1.83 0.12 18.34
CA LEU A 4 2.49 0.48 17.08
C LEU A 4 3.54 1.59 17.28
N PRO A 5 3.25 2.74 17.93
CA PRO A 5 4.27 3.77 18.14
C PRO A 5 5.51 3.26 18.90
N ARG A 6 5.32 2.39 19.89
CA ARG A 6 6.42 1.79 20.66
C ARG A 6 7.28 0.86 19.81
N LEU A 7 6.66 -0.01 19.00
CA LEU A 7 7.39 -0.88 18.07
C LEU A 7 8.08 -0.07 16.97
N MET A 8 7.45 1.02 16.52
CA MET A 8 8.03 1.89 15.51
C MET A 8 9.34 2.53 15.97
N TYR A 9 9.41 2.96 17.23
CA TYR A 9 10.66 3.46 17.81
C TYR A 9 11.78 2.41 17.70
N VAL A 10 11.49 1.15 18.05
CA VAL A 10 12.45 0.04 17.97
C VAL A 10 12.84 -0.27 16.52
N PHE A 11 11.86 -0.33 15.60
CA PHE A 11 12.12 -0.58 14.18
C PHE A 11 12.98 0.50 13.53
N LEU A 12 12.85 1.75 13.97
CA LEU A 12 13.65 2.87 13.47
C LEU A 12 15.04 2.92 14.10
N ALA A 13 15.19 2.50 15.35
CA ALA A 13 16.45 2.55 16.08
C ALA A 13 17.37 1.37 15.76
N LEU A 14 16.82 0.20 15.45
CA LEU A 14 17.58 -1.04 15.33
C LEU A 14 17.37 -1.71 13.95
N PRO A 15 18.36 -1.62 13.04
CA PRO A 15 18.37 -2.36 11.79
C PRO A 15 18.81 -3.81 12.02
N ILE A 16 17.96 -4.58 12.71
CA ILE A 16 18.21 -5.98 13.06
C ILE A 16 17.24 -6.88 12.29
N ASN A 17 17.73 -8.04 11.85
CA ASN A 17 16.88 -9.04 11.21
C ASN A 17 15.85 -9.61 12.20
N ILE A 18 14.58 -9.39 11.93
CA ILE A 18 13.48 -9.96 12.71
C ILE A 18 12.94 -11.17 11.96
N PRO A 19 13.00 -12.38 12.54
CA PRO A 19 12.53 -13.58 11.87
C PRO A 19 11.02 -13.54 11.65
N GLN A 20 10.55 -14.17 10.56
CA GLN A 20 9.12 -14.23 10.22
C GLN A 20 8.26 -14.86 11.34
N SER A 21 8.81 -15.82 12.09
CA SER A 21 8.15 -16.45 13.23
C SER A 21 7.75 -15.44 14.31
N GLN A 22 8.56 -14.40 14.52
CA GLN A 22 8.29 -13.37 15.51
C GLN A 22 7.14 -12.46 15.06
N PHE A 23 7.10 -12.05 13.79
CA PHE A 23 5.96 -11.32 13.23
C PHE A 23 4.67 -12.12 13.35
N ASN A 24 4.72 -13.42 13.04
CA ASN A 24 3.57 -14.31 13.18
C ASN A 24 3.12 -14.43 14.65
N LYS A 25 4.04 -14.40 15.61
CA LYS A 25 3.73 -14.40 17.05
C LYS A 25 3.03 -13.10 17.45
N TRP A 26 3.53 -11.95 17.01
CA TRP A 26 2.89 -10.65 17.29
C TRP A 26 1.50 -10.55 16.67
N ASP A 27 1.33 -10.97 15.42
CA ASP A 27 0.01 -10.99 14.77
C ASP A 27 -0.97 -11.91 15.50
N LYS A 28 -0.51 -13.07 16.01
CA LYS A 28 -1.34 -13.95 16.86
C LYS A 28 -1.77 -13.27 18.17
N LEU A 29 -0.88 -12.53 18.83
CA LEU A 29 -1.20 -11.81 20.07
C LEU A 29 -2.21 -10.69 19.82
N ILE A 30 -2.00 -9.89 18.76
CA ILE A 30 -2.92 -8.82 18.36
C ILE A 30 -4.28 -9.42 17.99
N SER A 31 -4.30 -10.52 17.22
CA SER A 31 -5.52 -11.23 16.87
C SER A 31 -6.26 -11.73 18.12
N ARG A 32 -5.56 -12.39 19.06
CA ARG A 32 -6.17 -12.83 20.33
C ARG A 32 -6.76 -11.67 21.13
N PHE A 33 -6.09 -10.52 21.15
CA PHE A 33 -6.61 -9.32 21.81
C PHE A 33 -7.89 -8.81 21.12
N ILE A 34 -7.87 -8.64 19.80
CA ILE A 34 -9.03 -8.15 19.02
C ILE A 34 -10.24 -9.08 19.19
N TRP A 35 -10.01 -10.39 19.25
CA TRP A 35 -11.07 -11.39 19.30
C TRP A 35 -11.38 -11.90 20.71
N GLU A 36 -10.80 -11.32 21.76
CA GLU A 36 -10.97 -11.78 23.16
C GLU A 36 -10.72 -13.30 23.31
N SER A 37 -9.67 -13.80 22.67
CA SER A 37 -9.33 -15.23 22.57
C SER A 37 -10.40 -16.12 21.90
N LYS A 38 -11.46 -15.55 21.31
CA LYS A 38 -12.45 -16.27 20.51
C LYS A 38 -11.93 -16.48 19.08
N LYS A 39 -12.58 -17.37 18.34
CA LYS A 39 -12.24 -17.64 16.93
C LYS A 39 -12.44 -16.38 16.07
N PRO A 40 -11.43 -15.95 15.29
CA PRO A 40 -11.57 -14.82 14.38
C PRO A 40 -12.72 -14.99 13.40
N ARG A 41 -13.58 -13.97 13.28
CA ARG A 41 -14.70 -13.96 12.33
C ARG A 41 -14.33 -13.38 10.97
N VAL A 42 -13.36 -12.48 10.96
CA VAL A 42 -12.81 -11.84 9.76
C VAL A 42 -11.34 -12.22 9.64
N ARG A 43 -10.86 -12.44 8.41
CA ARG A 43 -9.44 -12.73 8.15
C ARG A 43 -8.59 -11.56 8.64
N TYR A 44 -7.46 -11.87 9.28
CA TYR A 44 -6.55 -10.84 9.81
C TYR A 44 -6.01 -9.93 8.70
N THR A 45 -5.68 -10.49 7.53
CA THR A 45 -5.26 -9.73 6.35
C THR A 45 -6.34 -8.77 5.85
N THR A 46 -7.62 -9.15 5.90
CA THR A 46 -8.73 -8.25 5.57
C THR A 46 -8.83 -7.07 6.54
N LEU A 47 -8.57 -7.27 7.84
CA LEU A 47 -8.54 -6.17 8.82
C LEU A 47 -7.42 -5.17 8.53
N GLN A 48 -6.29 -5.62 7.96
CA GLN A 48 -5.14 -4.77 7.61
C GLN A 48 -5.38 -3.90 6.38
N LEU A 49 -6.42 -4.17 5.59
CA LEU A 49 -6.75 -3.35 4.43
C LEU A 49 -7.17 -1.93 4.86
N PRO A 50 -6.96 -0.92 3.99
CA PRO A 50 -7.53 0.40 4.18
C PRO A 50 -9.05 0.33 4.33
N LYS A 51 -9.61 1.33 5.04
CA LYS A 51 -11.06 1.42 5.26
C LYS A 51 -11.85 1.52 3.96
N ASP A 52 -11.30 2.22 2.96
CA ASP A 52 -11.90 2.38 1.63
C ASP A 52 -11.95 1.06 0.83
N LYS A 53 -11.17 0.05 1.22
CA LYS A 53 -11.19 -1.30 0.63
C LYS A 53 -11.95 -2.32 1.50
N GLY A 54 -12.60 -1.85 2.57
CA GLY A 54 -13.39 -2.66 3.50
C GLY A 54 -12.60 -3.27 4.66
N GLY A 55 -11.36 -2.85 4.89
CA GLY A 55 -10.63 -3.21 6.10
C GLY A 55 -10.87 -2.24 7.26
N MET A 56 -10.07 -2.40 8.31
CA MET A 56 -10.12 -1.54 9.51
C MET A 56 -8.82 -0.74 9.70
N ALA A 57 -7.94 -0.73 8.70
CA ALA A 57 -6.61 -0.14 8.74
C ALA A 57 -5.76 -0.68 9.92
N LEU A 58 -5.89 -1.99 10.20
CA LEU A 58 -5.06 -2.64 11.21
C LEU A 58 -3.59 -2.60 10.77
N PRO A 59 -2.65 -2.16 11.63
CA PRO A 59 -1.24 -2.06 11.24
C PRO A 59 -0.64 -3.41 10.85
N ASN A 60 0.03 -3.47 9.70
CA ASN A 60 0.86 -4.62 9.34
C ASN A 60 2.30 -4.39 9.82
N LEU A 61 2.65 -5.00 10.96
CA LEU A 61 3.95 -4.79 11.62
C LEU A 61 5.14 -5.15 10.73
N LYS A 62 5.01 -6.20 9.90
CA LYS A 62 6.06 -6.58 8.96
C LYS A 62 6.30 -5.46 7.95
N ASN A 63 5.26 -4.97 7.28
CA ASN A 63 5.44 -3.91 6.29
C ASN A 63 5.92 -2.60 6.93
N TYR A 64 5.50 -2.28 8.16
CA TYR A 64 6.05 -1.15 8.90
C TYR A 64 7.54 -1.30 9.21
N PHE A 65 7.97 -2.50 9.59
CA PHE A 65 9.39 -2.82 9.77
C PHE A 65 10.16 -2.62 8.46
N TYR A 66 9.71 -3.23 7.36
CA TYR A 66 10.36 -3.06 6.05
C TYR A 66 10.40 -1.59 5.61
N ALA A 67 9.31 -0.85 5.75
CA ALA A 67 9.28 0.59 5.45
C ALA A 67 10.28 1.39 6.30
N SER A 68 10.50 0.98 7.56
CA SER A 68 11.49 1.60 8.45
C SER A 68 12.92 1.31 7.98
N GLN A 69 13.20 0.06 7.60
CA GLN A 69 14.52 -0.35 7.12
C GLN A 69 14.86 0.23 5.75
N LEU A 70 13.87 0.51 4.90
CA LEU A 70 14.10 1.13 3.59
C LEU A 70 14.32 2.66 3.68
N ARG A 71 13.90 3.31 4.76
CA ARG A 71 13.99 4.77 4.94
C ARG A 71 15.43 5.31 4.78
N PRO A 72 16.49 4.70 5.36
CA PRO A 72 17.87 5.16 5.18
C PRO A 72 18.30 5.28 3.71
N LEU A 73 17.85 4.36 2.85
CA LEU A 73 18.20 4.36 1.42
C LEU A 73 17.78 5.65 0.72
N LEU A 74 16.60 6.18 1.07
CA LEU A 74 16.11 7.43 0.48
C LEU A 74 16.88 8.65 0.99
N TYR A 75 17.44 8.59 2.20
CA TYR A 75 18.33 9.62 2.70
C TYR A 75 19.71 9.56 2.04
N TRP A 76 20.20 8.38 1.64
CA TRP A 76 21.40 8.27 0.82
C TRP A 76 21.22 8.93 -0.55
N CYS A 77 20.01 8.87 -1.12
CA CYS A 77 19.67 9.51 -2.40
C CYS A 77 19.51 11.04 -2.32
N ASN A 78 19.24 11.60 -1.14
CA ASN A 78 18.95 13.02 -0.98
C ASN A 78 20.20 13.79 -0.55
N ASP A 79 20.75 14.63 -1.42
CA ASP A 79 21.96 15.41 -1.13
C ASP A 79 21.73 16.52 -0.09
N GLU A 80 20.53 17.08 0.02
CA GLU A 80 20.20 18.12 1.02
C GLU A 80 20.17 17.59 2.47
N TYR A 81 19.98 16.27 2.63
CA TYR A 81 19.88 15.67 3.94
C TYR A 81 21.28 15.39 4.52
N ILE A 82 21.60 16.11 5.60
CA ILE A 82 22.90 16.03 6.29
C ILE A 82 22.72 15.28 7.60
N SER A 83 23.50 14.22 7.81
CA SER A 83 23.54 13.51 9.09
C SER A 83 24.83 12.69 9.25
N ARG A 84 25.36 12.62 10.47
CA ARG A 84 26.63 11.93 10.75
C ARG A 84 26.63 10.46 10.35
N TRP A 85 25.51 9.75 10.54
CA TRP A 85 25.41 8.34 10.17
C TRP A 85 25.44 8.15 8.65
N LYS A 86 24.84 9.07 7.88
CA LYS A 86 24.90 9.05 6.42
C LYS A 86 26.35 9.23 5.96
N ASP A 87 27.09 10.14 6.57
CA ASP A 87 28.50 10.38 6.22
C ASP A 87 29.35 9.12 6.44
N ILE A 88 29.14 8.41 7.56
CA ILE A 88 29.82 7.15 7.88
C ILE A 88 29.45 6.03 6.88
N GLU A 89 28.19 5.92 6.48
CA GLU A 89 27.74 4.86 5.57
C GLU A 89 28.07 5.16 4.10
N THR A 90 28.21 6.44 3.73
CA THR A 90 28.54 6.87 2.37
C THR A 90 30.04 7.01 2.13
N SER A 91 30.87 6.99 3.18
CA SER A 91 32.33 7.05 3.09
C SER A 91 32.97 5.74 2.61
N ILE A 92 32.43 5.12 1.55
CA ILE A 92 32.98 3.93 0.93
C ILE A 92 33.94 4.35 -0.19
N PRO A 93 35.21 3.88 -0.17
CA PRO A 93 36.15 4.19 -1.23
C PRO A 93 35.68 3.66 -2.59
N GLN A 94 35.88 4.44 -3.64
CA GLN A 94 35.77 4.04 -5.06
C GLN A 94 34.36 3.71 -5.60
N TYR A 95 33.39 3.36 -4.75
CA TYR A 95 32.03 3.01 -5.17
C TYR A 95 30.97 3.69 -4.28
N PRO A 96 30.19 4.64 -4.82
CA PRO A 96 29.09 5.27 -4.08
C PRO A 96 28.02 4.26 -3.70
N ILE A 97 27.66 4.18 -2.41
CA ILE A 97 26.64 3.23 -1.93
C ILE A 97 25.29 3.41 -2.62
N GLN A 98 24.95 4.64 -3.03
CA GLN A 98 23.74 4.98 -3.78
C GLN A 98 23.64 4.23 -5.11
N ALA A 99 24.77 3.97 -5.78
CA ALA A 99 24.78 3.25 -7.06
C ALA A 99 24.27 1.81 -6.90
N SER A 100 24.48 1.20 -5.73
CA SER A 100 24.03 -0.16 -5.43
C SER A 100 22.49 -0.30 -5.37
N ILE A 101 21.74 0.78 -5.14
CA ILE A 101 20.27 0.78 -5.06
C ILE A 101 19.65 0.36 -6.41
N GLY A 102 20.28 0.79 -7.52
CA GLY A 102 19.85 0.43 -8.88
C GLY A 102 20.24 -0.98 -9.31
N GLU A 103 21.11 -1.66 -8.56
CA GLU A 103 21.55 -3.02 -8.85
C GLU A 103 20.62 -4.09 -8.27
N ARG A 104 20.77 -5.34 -8.71
CA ARG A 104 19.91 -6.44 -8.22
C ARG A 104 20.44 -7.11 -6.96
N GLU A 105 21.74 -7.02 -6.75
CA GLU A 105 22.48 -7.65 -5.67
C GLU A 105 23.64 -6.75 -5.27
N ILE A 106 24.21 -6.99 -4.08
CA ILE A 106 25.35 -6.22 -3.58
C ILE A 106 26.53 -6.41 -4.55
N PRO A 107 27.06 -5.33 -5.14
CA PRO A 107 28.22 -5.41 -6.02
C PRO A 107 29.43 -6.05 -5.29
N PRO A 108 30.19 -6.95 -5.95
CA PRO A 108 31.32 -7.63 -5.32
C PRO A 108 32.39 -6.65 -4.83
N GLN A 109 32.50 -5.47 -5.44
CA GLN A 109 33.46 -4.42 -5.08
C GLN A 109 33.23 -3.85 -3.68
N ILE A 110 31.97 -3.80 -3.21
CA ILE A 110 31.62 -3.22 -1.91
C ILE A 110 31.33 -4.26 -0.84
N LYS A 111 31.14 -5.54 -1.22
CA LYS A 111 30.70 -6.60 -0.31
C LYS A 111 31.57 -6.77 0.94
N GLY A 112 32.88 -6.55 0.83
CA GLY A 112 33.83 -6.65 1.96
C GLY A 112 34.00 -5.37 2.77
N GLN A 113 33.45 -4.23 2.32
CA GLN A 113 33.64 -2.91 2.94
C GLN A 113 32.37 -2.41 3.66
N LEU A 114 31.24 -3.07 3.44
CA LEU A 114 29.96 -2.67 4.02
C LEU A 114 29.86 -3.10 5.48
N ASN A 115 29.31 -2.20 6.30
CA ASN A 115 28.92 -2.50 7.67
C ASN A 115 27.76 -3.50 7.69
N LEU A 116 27.59 -4.21 8.81
CA LEU A 116 26.48 -5.14 9.01
C LEU A 116 25.12 -4.46 8.76
N PHE A 117 24.95 -3.22 9.22
CA PHE A 117 23.69 -2.47 9.08
C PHE A 117 23.39 -2.06 7.64
N THR A 118 24.40 -1.60 6.89
CA THR A 118 24.25 -1.22 5.47
C THR A 118 23.98 -2.44 4.60
N THR A 119 24.69 -3.54 4.86
CA THR A 119 24.47 -4.83 4.19
C THR A 119 23.05 -5.32 4.41
N PHE A 120 22.59 -5.34 5.66
CA PHE A 120 21.24 -5.73 6.01
C PHE A 120 20.16 -4.86 5.33
N THR A 121 20.35 -3.55 5.31
CA THR A 121 19.43 -2.60 4.68
C THR A 121 19.33 -2.83 3.17
N LEU A 122 20.45 -3.07 2.50
CA LEU A 122 20.51 -3.41 1.07
C LEU A 122 19.88 -4.79 0.79
N GLU A 123 20.12 -5.80 1.61
CA GLU A 123 19.48 -7.11 1.48
C GLU A 123 17.96 -7.02 1.58
N ILE A 124 17.44 -6.22 2.51
CA ILE A 124 16.00 -5.94 2.60
C ILE A 124 15.50 -5.28 1.31
N TRP A 125 16.23 -4.30 0.78
CA TRP A 125 15.86 -3.67 -0.49
C TRP A 125 15.79 -4.67 -1.63
N TYR A 126 16.84 -5.46 -1.87
CA TYR A 126 16.84 -6.44 -2.95
C TYR A 126 15.75 -7.50 -2.76
N SER A 127 15.49 -7.95 -1.53
CA SER A 127 14.37 -8.86 -1.26
C SER A 127 13.02 -8.22 -1.59
N THR A 128 12.87 -6.92 -1.35
CA THR A 128 11.66 -6.14 -1.65
C THR A 128 11.50 -5.95 -3.16
N VAL A 129 12.57 -5.59 -3.87
CA VAL A 129 12.61 -5.47 -5.34
C VAL A 129 12.21 -6.80 -5.99
N LYS A 130 12.78 -7.92 -5.53
CA LYS A 130 12.44 -9.28 -6.00
C LYS A 130 10.96 -9.60 -5.73
N LYS A 131 10.44 -9.29 -4.53
CA LYS A 131 9.03 -9.52 -4.17
C LYS A 131 8.05 -8.69 -5.00
N LEU A 132 8.39 -7.42 -5.25
CA LEU A 132 7.59 -6.49 -6.05
C LEU A 132 7.73 -6.71 -7.56
N LYS A 133 8.61 -7.64 -7.98
CA LYS A 133 8.87 -7.98 -9.39
C LYS A 133 9.25 -6.75 -10.24
N LEU A 134 9.97 -5.80 -9.65
CA LEU A 134 10.44 -4.60 -10.36
C LEU A 134 11.48 -5.02 -11.41
N LYS A 135 11.22 -4.71 -12.68
CA LYS A 135 12.08 -5.09 -13.81
C LYS A 135 12.82 -3.89 -14.39
N LYS A 136 12.26 -3.25 -15.41
CA LYS A 136 12.92 -2.13 -16.12
C LYS A 136 12.90 -0.84 -15.33
N GLU A 137 11.86 -0.63 -14.51
CA GLU A 137 11.69 0.56 -13.67
C GLU A 137 12.84 0.80 -12.69
N GLN A 138 13.46 -0.29 -12.17
CA GLN A 138 14.63 -0.18 -11.31
C GLN A 138 15.80 0.54 -12.02
N GLY A 139 15.84 0.49 -13.35
CA GLY A 139 16.81 1.20 -14.15
C GLY A 139 16.83 2.70 -13.94
N LEU A 140 15.73 3.31 -13.50
CA LEU A 140 15.69 4.73 -13.15
C LEU A 140 16.63 5.08 -11.98
N LEU A 141 16.91 4.13 -11.09
CA LEU A 141 17.76 4.31 -9.92
C LEU A 141 19.22 3.92 -10.19
N LYS A 142 19.54 3.40 -11.38
CA LYS A 142 20.91 3.03 -11.75
C LYS A 142 21.77 4.27 -11.96
N TRP A 143 22.99 4.20 -11.44
CA TRP A 143 24.02 5.19 -11.73
C TRP A 143 24.79 4.74 -12.96
N ILE A 144 24.69 5.51 -14.04
CA ILE A 144 25.22 5.14 -15.36
C ILE A 144 26.73 4.86 -15.31
N ALA A 145 27.47 5.63 -14.52
CA ALA A 145 28.91 5.49 -14.37
C ALA A 145 29.36 4.16 -13.74
N PHE A 146 28.46 3.45 -13.07
CA PHE A 146 28.74 2.21 -12.33
C PHE A 146 27.90 1.02 -12.81
N ASP A 147 27.06 1.20 -13.83
CA ASP A 147 26.19 0.14 -14.35
C ASP A 147 26.99 -0.84 -15.22
N GLU A 148 26.95 -2.12 -14.87
CA GLU A 148 27.69 -3.15 -15.58
C GLU A 148 27.23 -3.33 -17.03
N LYS A 149 25.96 -3.03 -17.31
CA LYS A 149 25.33 -3.19 -18.62
C LYS A 149 25.59 -2.02 -19.55
N PHE A 150 26.04 -0.88 -19.02
CA PHE A 150 26.39 0.29 -19.81
C PHE A 150 27.90 0.32 -20.05
N TYR A 151 28.34 -0.35 -21.12
CA TYR A 151 29.75 -0.47 -21.48
C TYR A 151 30.50 0.89 -21.61
N PRO A 152 29.91 1.96 -22.18
CA PRO A 152 30.60 3.25 -22.26
C PRO A 152 30.95 3.85 -20.89
N GLY A 153 30.14 3.59 -19.87
CA GLY A 153 30.38 4.05 -18.49
C GLY A 153 31.61 3.42 -17.84
N LYS A 154 31.98 2.21 -18.26
CA LYS A 154 33.21 1.53 -17.79
C LYS A 154 34.47 2.09 -18.44
N LEU A 155 34.39 2.42 -19.73
CA LEU A 155 35.54 2.85 -20.52
C LEU A 155 35.88 4.32 -20.31
N ASP A 156 34.87 5.18 -20.23
CA ASP A 156 35.09 6.63 -20.22
C ASP A 156 35.03 7.19 -18.78
N PRO A 157 36.16 7.68 -18.23
CA PRO A 157 36.21 8.25 -16.87
C PRO A 157 35.40 9.55 -16.74
N THR A 158 34.99 10.17 -17.85
CA THR A 158 34.18 11.38 -17.78
C THR A 158 32.79 11.14 -17.20
N PHE A 159 32.21 9.93 -17.34
CA PHE A 159 30.96 9.60 -16.65
C PHE A 159 31.13 9.60 -15.11
N LYS A 160 32.31 9.23 -14.59
CA LYS A 160 32.64 9.40 -13.15
C LYS A 160 32.88 10.86 -12.77
N SER A 161 33.21 11.71 -13.73
CA SER A 161 33.32 13.16 -13.49
C SER A 161 31.93 13.81 -13.48
N TRP A 162 30.99 13.30 -14.27
CA TRP A 162 29.60 13.75 -14.29
C TRP A 162 28.86 13.47 -12.96
N THR A 163 29.19 12.38 -12.25
CA THR A 163 28.64 12.12 -10.92
C THR A 163 29.03 13.21 -9.92
N LYS A 164 30.27 13.73 -9.98
CA LYS A 164 30.72 14.87 -9.17
C LYS A 164 29.99 16.17 -9.51
N LYS A 165 29.52 16.30 -10.75
CA LYS A 165 28.71 17.45 -11.20
C LYS A 165 27.25 17.33 -10.80
N GLY A 166 26.80 16.19 -10.26
CA GLY A 166 25.41 15.95 -9.83
C GLY A 166 24.60 15.04 -10.76
N ILE A 167 25.18 14.52 -11.85
CA ILE A 167 24.53 13.52 -12.72
C ILE A 167 24.80 12.14 -12.14
N THR A 168 23.91 11.69 -11.27
CA THR A 168 24.05 10.44 -10.51
C THR A 168 23.17 9.34 -11.10
N ALA A 169 21.95 9.19 -10.61
CA ALA A 169 20.97 8.23 -11.10
C ALA A 169 20.27 8.73 -12.37
N ILE A 170 19.79 7.81 -13.21
CA ILE A 170 19.06 8.14 -14.46
C ILE A 170 17.83 9.01 -14.21
N CYS A 171 17.20 8.89 -13.04
CA CYS A 171 16.08 9.72 -12.65
C CYS A 171 16.40 11.22 -12.54
N THR A 172 17.68 11.61 -12.36
CA THR A 172 18.10 13.02 -12.30
C THR A 172 18.06 13.70 -13.68
N VAL A 173 18.35 12.93 -14.74
CA VAL A 173 18.40 13.39 -16.13
C VAL A 173 17.09 13.20 -16.90
N VAL A 174 16.09 12.57 -16.26
CA VAL A 174 14.77 12.34 -16.83
C VAL A 174 13.75 13.28 -16.18
N LYS A 175 12.95 13.97 -16.99
CA LYS A 175 11.83 14.79 -16.53
C LYS A 175 10.56 14.33 -17.22
N ASN A 176 9.52 14.02 -16.46
CA ASN A 176 8.23 13.58 -17.01
C ASN A 176 8.36 12.40 -17.99
N GLY A 177 9.16 11.38 -17.68
CA GLY A 177 9.29 10.16 -18.50
C GLY A 177 9.98 10.37 -19.85
N GLN A 178 10.56 11.54 -20.07
CA GLN A 178 11.43 11.84 -21.20
C GLN A 178 12.78 12.33 -20.68
N MET A 179 13.84 12.01 -21.40
CA MET A 179 15.15 12.54 -21.06
C MET A 179 15.18 14.05 -21.31
N ARG A 180 15.78 14.81 -20.40
CA ARG A 180 16.01 16.25 -20.59
C ARG A 180 16.82 16.49 -21.87
N SER A 181 16.61 17.65 -22.47
CA SER A 181 17.42 18.06 -23.62
C SER A 181 18.88 18.27 -23.19
N PHE A 182 19.81 18.15 -24.14
CA PHE A 182 21.22 18.42 -23.85
C PHE A 182 21.44 19.84 -23.34
N GLN A 183 20.72 20.82 -23.88
CA GLN A 183 20.81 22.21 -23.45
C GLN A 183 20.41 22.38 -21.97
N GLU A 184 19.28 21.78 -21.56
CA GLU A 184 18.86 21.82 -20.15
C GLU A 184 19.87 21.14 -19.21
N LEU A 185 20.50 20.03 -19.63
CA LEU A 185 21.54 19.36 -18.84
C LEU A 185 22.83 20.18 -18.81
N LYS A 186 23.15 20.88 -19.90
CA LYS A 186 24.29 21.78 -19.99
C LYS A 186 24.16 22.92 -19.00
N ASP A 187 22.99 23.56 -18.96
CA ASP A 187 22.70 24.68 -18.09
C ASP A 187 22.59 24.24 -16.61
N ALA A 188 22.04 23.05 -16.33
CA ALA A 188 21.88 22.55 -14.97
C ALA A 188 23.16 21.99 -14.34
N TYR A 189 24.05 21.37 -15.13
CA TYR A 189 25.21 20.63 -14.63
C TYR A 189 26.56 21.14 -15.16
N ASN A 190 26.58 22.30 -15.83
CA ASN A 190 27.78 22.88 -16.45
C ASN A 190 28.54 21.86 -17.33
N LEU A 191 27.81 21.25 -18.26
CA LEU A 191 28.39 20.35 -19.28
C LEU A 191 29.02 21.16 -20.42
N GLN A 192 29.92 20.53 -21.17
CA GLN A 192 30.61 21.16 -22.29
C GLN A 192 30.11 20.59 -23.62
N ASN A 193 30.28 21.30 -24.74
CA ASN A 193 29.75 20.84 -26.04
C ASN A 193 30.30 19.47 -26.48
N HIS A 194 31.53 19.12 -26.09
CA HIS A 194 32.13 17.82 -26.38
C HIS A 194 31.46 16.65 -25.64
N ASP A 195 30.63 16.91 -24.63
CA ASP A 195 29.86 15.92 -23.89
C ASP A 195 28.58 15.46 -24.63
N PHE A 196 28.26 16.10 -25.77
CA PHE A 196 27.03 15.82 -26.53
C PHE A 196 26.92 14.36 -26.99
N PHE A 197 28.02 13.77 -27.47
CA PHE A 197 28.01 12.37 -27.90
C PHE A 197 27.72 11.40 -26.74
N LYS A 198 28.24 11.68 -25.55
CA LYS A 198 27.99 10.90 -24.33
C LYS A 198 26.54 11.02 -23.88
N TYR A 199 25.95 12.21 -24.02
CA TYR A 199 24.51 12.40 -23.82
C TYR A 199 23.70 11.51 -24.76
N LEU A 200 24.06 11.43 -26.04
CA LEU A 200 23.38 10.53 -27.00
C LEU A 200 23.50 9.06 -26.60
N GLN A 201 24.65 8.62 -26.09
CA GLN A 201 24.85 7.25 -25.59
C GLN A 201 23.90 6.92 -24.42
N ILE A 202 23.77 7.84 -23.45
CA ILE A 202 22.84 7.67 -22.33
C ILE A 202 21.40 7.67 -22.81
N ARG A 203 21.06 8.58 -23.74
CA ARG A 203 19.73 8.70 -24.30
C ARG A 203 19.30 7.42 -25.01
N ASP A 204 20.17 6.88 -25.85
CA ASP A 204 19.94 5.61 -26.53
C ASP A 204 19.75 4.46 -25.53
N TYR A 205 20.61 4.37 -24.52
CA TYR A 205 20.50 3.37 -23.45
C TYR A 205 19.17 3.48 -22.69
N TYR A 206 18.76 4.71 -22.33
CA TYR A 206 17.49 4.97 -21.65
C TYR A 206 16.30 4.50 -22.47
N ILE A 207 16.24 4.88 -23.75
CA ILE A 207 15.13 4.53 -24.66
C ILE A 207 15.04 3.01 -24.83
N ARG A 208 16.17 2.32 -25.02
CA ARG A 208 16.19 0.88 -25.28
C ARG A 208 15.89 0.04 -24.04
N ASN A 209 16.43 0.42 -22.87
CA ASN A 209 16.48 -0.46 -21.71
C ASN A 209 15.57 -0.06 -20.55
N ILE A 210 15.16 1.20 -20.45
CA ILE A 210 14.54 1.76 -19.23
C ILE A 210 13.20 2.44 -19.50
N GLN A 211 13.04 3.07 -20.66
CA GLN A 211 11.82 3.81 -20.98
C GLN A 211 10.60 2.89 -20.97
N GLU A 212 9.66 3.20 -20.08
CA GLU A 212 8.36 2.55 -19.97
C GLU A 212 7.25 3.60 -19.76
N ASN A 213 6.00 3.19 -19.98
CA ASN A 213 4.84 4.05 -19.73
C ASN A 213 4.80 4.48 -18.26
N LYS A 214 4.56 5.77 -18.01
CA LYS A 214 4.49 6.38 -16.66
C LYS A 214 3.52 5.67 -15.71
N ASP A 215 2.47 5.09 -16.26
CA ASP A 215 1.42 4.41 -15.51
C ASP A 215 1.84 3.03 -15.02
N LYS A 216 2.90 2.45 -15.60
CA LYS A 216 3.44 1.17 -15.16
C LYS A 216 4.43 1.29 -14.00
N ILE A 217 5.08 2.46 -13.84
CA ILE A 217 6.09 2.67 -12.80
C ILE A 217 5.49 2.50 -11.40
N HIS A 218 6.03 1.53 -10.66
CA HIS A 218 5.61 1.21 -9.30
C HIS A 218 5.78 2.41 -8.37
N PRO A 219 4.80 2.69 -7.48
CA PRO A 219 4.83 3.82 -6.56
C PRO A 219 6.13 3.94 -5.75
N ILE A 220 6.70 2.80 -5.33
CA ILE A 220 7.97 2.79 -4.59
C ILE A 220 9.11 3.48 -5.37
N ILE A 221 9.25 3.21 -6.67
CA ILE A 221 10.30 3.82 -7.51
C ILE A 221 10.05 5.32 -7.70
N LYS A 222 8.78 5.74 -7.74
CA LYS A 222 8.41 7.17 -7.74
C LYS A 222 8.87 7.86 -6.46
N VAL A 223 8.69 7.24 -5.29
CA VAL A 223 9.17 7.79 -4.01
C VAL A 223 10.70 7.91 -4.00
N PHE A 224 11.43 6.89 -4.46
CA PHE A 224 12.89 6.96 -4.59
C PHE A 224 13.36 8.04 -5.58
N THR A 225 12.67 8.20 -6.71
CA THR A 225 12.97 9.25 -7.70
C THR A 225 12.72 10.65 -7.13
N GLN A 226 11.67 10.81 -6.33
CA GLN A 226 11.37 12.06 -5.66
C GLN A 226 12.40 12.42 -4.58
N SER A 227 12.99 11.43 -3.89
CA SER A 227 13.99 11.71 -2.84
C SER A 227 15.29 12.31 -3.38
N TYR A 228 15.60 12.14 -4.66
CA TYR A 228 16.76 12.79 -5.29
C TYR A 228 16.60 14.32 -5.43
N ASN A 229 15.36 14.81 -5.50
CA ASN A 229 15.10 16.22 -5.80
C ASN A 229 14.49 16.99 -4.63
N ASN A 230 13.88 16.31 -3.65
CA ASN A 230 13.09 16.96 -2.62
C ASN A 230 13.20 16.24 -1.27
N ASN A 231 13.12 17.05 -0.21
CA ASN A 231 12.91 16.57 1.16
C ASN A 231 11.46 16.07 1.36
N ILE A 232 11.29 14.75 1.38
CA ILE A 232 9.97 14.11 1.54
C ILE A 232 9.61 13.97 3.03
N LYS A 233 8.44 14.50 3.41
CA LYS A 233 7.86 14.31 4.75
C LYS A 233 7.16 12.94 4.85
N ARG A 234 7.17 12.34 6.05
CA ARG A 234 6.47 11.07 6.37
C ARG A 234 6.90 9.87 5.50
N LEU A 235 8.18 9.75 5.18
CA LEU A 235 8.77 8.67 4.36
C LEU A 235 8.32 7.26 4.73
N VAL A 236 8.31 6.92 6.03
CA VAL A 236 7.89 5.58 6.50
C VAL A 236 6.45 5.27 6.10
N LEU A 237 5.55 6.24 6.21
CA LEU A 237 4.15 6.06 5.85
C LEU A 237 4.00 5.88 4.33
N LEU A 238 4.72 6.67 3.52
CA LEU A 238 4.68 6.54 2.06
C LEU A 238 5.19 5.17 1.60
N LEU A 239 6.32 4.72 2.16
CA LEU A 239 6.88 3.39 1.89
C LEU A 239 5.91 2.29 2.34
N TYR A 240 5.31 2.43 3.51
CA TYR A 240 4.29 1.50 4.01
C TYR A 240 3.10 1.41 3.05
N CYS A 241 2.56 2.54 2.59
CA CYS A 241 1.46 2.55 1.60
C CYS A 241 1.86 1.83 0.31
N CYS A 242 3.06 2.10 -0.23
CA CYS A 242 3.57 1.41 -1.42
C CYS A 242 3.67 -0.11 -1.21
N LEU A 243 4.13 -0.55 -0.03
CA LEU A 243 4.21 -1.97 0.30
C LEU A 243 2.83 -2.61 0.50
N MET A 244 1.86 -1.87 1.05
CA MET A 244 0.49 -2.35 1.24
C MET A 244 -0.27 -2.47 -0.09
N GLU A 245 -0.01 -1.61 -1.07
CA GLU A 245 -0.63 -1.68 -2.40
C GLU A 245 -0.24 -2.95 -3.17
N SER A 246 0.95 -3.50 -2.89
CA SER A 246 1.41 -4.76 -3.48
C SER A 246 0.75 -6.02 -2.90
N ILE A 247 -0.08 -5.88 -1.85
CA ILE A 247 -0.80 -7.00 -1.25
C ILE A 247 -2.07 -7.28 -2.06
N ASN A 248 -2.15 -8.48 -2.65
CA ASN A 248 -3.30 -8.96 -3.43
C ASN A 248 -4.54 -9.35 -2.58
N GLU A 249 -4.67 -8.82 -1.38
CA GLU A 249 -5.79 -9.11 -0.50
C GLU A 249 -6.96 -8.18 -0.83
N SER A 250 -8.15 -8.75 -0.95
CA SER A 250 -9.36 -8.00 -1.29
C SER A 250 -10.57 -8.51 -0.53
N THR A 251 -11.62 -7.69 -0.50
CA THR A 251 -12.93 -8.05 0.05
C THR A 251 -13.84 -8.70 -0.99
N GLN A 252 -13.31 -9.12 -2.15
CA GLN A 252 -14.09 -9.72 -3.24
C GLN A 252 -14.81 -11.01 -2.83
N TYR A 253 -14.24 -11.79 -1.90
CA TYR A 253 -14.92 -12.98 -1.37
C TYR A 253 -16.22 -12.66 -0.60
N VAL A 254 -16.32 -11.45 -0.04
CA VAL A 254 -17.53 -10.95 0.63
C VAL A 254 -18.53 -10.44 -0.41
N LYS A 255 -18.03 -9.75 -1.43
CA LYS A 255 -18.82 -9.31 -2.59
C LYS A 255 -19.54 -10.49 -3.25
N ALA A 256 -18.82 -11.52 -3.66
CA ALA A 256 -19.38 -12.72 -4.29
C ALA A 256 -20.45 -13.42 -3.41
N LYS A 257 -20.27 -13.36 -2.09
CA LYS A 257 -21.23 -13.87 -1.11
C LYS A 257 -22.52 -13.04 -1.06
N TRP A 258 -22.45 -11.73 -1.27
CA TRP A 258 -23.62 -10.86 -1.36
C TRP A 258 -24.34 -11.03 -2.69
N GLU A 259 -23.60 -11.06 -3.80
CA GLU A 259 -24.17 -11.27 -5.15
C GLU A 259 -24.99 -12.55 -5.21
N LYS A 260 -24.46 -13.65 -4.66
CA LYS A 260 -25.18 -14.93 -4.57
C LYS A 260 -26.42 -14.89 -3.68
N GLU A 261 -26.45 -14.06 -2.65
CA GLU A 261 -27.58 -14.00 -1.71
C GLU A 261 -28.69 -13.06 -2.19
N LEU A 262 -28.30 -11.98 -2.87
CA LEU A 262 -29.22 -10.99 -3.43
C LEU A 262 -29.68 -11.32 -4.85
N ASN A 263 -28.95 -12.21 -5.54
CA ASN A 263 -29.14 -12.50 -6.96
C ASN A 263 -29.00 -11.23 -7.83
N VAL A 264 -27.97 -10.42 -7.54
CA VAL A 264 -27.67 -9.15 -8.21
C VAL A 264 -26.17 -9.10 -8.50
N GLU A 265 -25.79 -8.49 -9.63
CA GLU A 265 -24.40 -8.18 -9.96
C GLU A 265 -23.97 -6.85 -9.33
N ILE A 266 -22.86 -6.84 -8.61
CA ILE A 266 -22.30 -5.63 -8.01
C ILE A 266 -21.06 -5.26 -8.82
N SER A 267 -20.96 -4.04 -9.35
CA SER A 267 -19.72 -3.63 -10.03
C SER A 267 -18.57 -3.42 -9.04
N GLU A 268 -17.31 -3.50 -9.47
CA GLU A 268 -16.17 -3.26 -8.57
C GLU A 268 -16.16 -1.83 -8.01
N GLN A 269 -16.46 -0.85 -8.85
CA GLN A 269 -16.58 0.55 -8.44
C GLN A 269 -17.67 0.74 -7.38
N MET A 270 -18.85 0.16 -7.62
CA MET A 270 -19.96 0.20 -6.67
C MET A 270 -19.57 -0.43 -5.33
N TRP A 271 -18.85 -1.56 -5.35
CA TRP A 271 -18.37 -2.21 -4.13
C TRP A 271 -17.40 -1.33 -3.33
N LEU A 272 -16.47 -0.63 -4.00
CA LEU A 272 -15.55 0.31 -3.36
C LEU A 272 -16.30 1.53 -2.79
N ASP A 273 -17.27 2.05 -3.52
CA ASP A 273 -18.07 3.18 -3.06
C ASP A 273 -18.94 2.82 -1.86
N MET A 274 -19.46 1.59 -1.79
CA MET A 274 -20.14 1.09 -0.58
C MET A 274 -19.23 1.18 0.66
N TRP A 275 -17.97 0.76 0.55
CA TRP A 275 -17.03 0.85 1.67
C TRP A 275 -16.76 2.29 2.10
N LYS A 276 -16.54 3.21 1.15
CA LYS A 276 -16.39 4.63 1.46
C LYS A 276 -17.62 5.17 2.20
N THR A 277 -18.81 4.83 1.71
CA THR A 277 -20.07 5.23 2.30
C THR A 277 -20.23 4.76 3.75
N THR A 278 -19.79 3.54 4.09
CA THR A 278 -19.84 3.06 5.49
C THR A 278 -19.00 3.89 6.47
N GLN A 279 -17.99 4.60 5.96
CA GLN A 279 -17.11 5.44 6.78
C GLN A 279 -17.61 6.86 6.92
N THR A 280 -18.36 7.38 5.94
CA THR A 280 -18.81 8.79 5.90
C THR A 280 -20.24 9.00 6.41
N THR A 281 -21.02 7.92 6.52
CA THR A 281 -22.47 7.93 6.81
C THR A 281 -22.93 8.55 8.11
N THR A 282 -22.09 8.51 9.14
CA THR A 282 -22.45 8.89 10.51
C THR A 282 -21.19 9.31 11.24
N GLN A 283 -21.27 10.22 12.21
CA GLN A 283 -20.12 10.54 13.07
C GLN A 283 -19.95 9.56 14.22
N SER A 284 -20.95 8.73 14.51
CA SER A 284 -20.87 7.74 15.58
C SER A 284 -19.98 6.55 15.19
N HIS A 285 -18.92 6.32 15.98
CA HIS A 285 -18.04 5.17 15.78
C HIS A 285 -18.77 3.83 15.90
N SER A 286 -19.71 3.71 16.85
CA SER A 286 -20.49 2.49 17.05
C SER A 286 -21.35 2.16 15.82
N TRP A 287 -21.97 3.17 15.21
CA TRP A 287 -22.76 2.96 14.00
C TRP A 287 -21.89 2.66 12.77
N ARG A 288 -20.73 3.32 12.60
CA ARG A 288 -19.76 2.96 11.55
C ARG A 288 -19.30 1.52 11.68
N GLU A 289 -18.97 1.09 12.90
CA GLU A 289 -18.55 -0.28 13.19
C GLU A 289 -19.66 -1.28 12.90
N PHE A 290 -20.90 -0.97 13.30
CA PHE A 290 -22.06 -1.81 13.02
C PHE A 290 -22.31 -1.98 11.52
N THR A 291 -22.29 -0.89 10.76
CA THR A 291 -22.47 -0.91 9.29
C THR A 291 -21.36 -1.72 8.63
N TRP A 292 -20.10 -1.53 9.04
CA TRP A 292 -19.00 -2.34 8.54
C TRP A 292 -19.17 -3.83 8.89
N LYS A 293 -19.54 -4.16 10.13
CA LYS A 293 -19.81 -5.54 10.56
C LYS A 293 -20.93 -6.17 9.74
N ASN A 294 -21.95 -5.40 9.41
CA ASN A 294 -23.03 -5.85 8.55
C ASN A 294 -22.52 -6.17 7.15
N GLN A 295 -21.84 -5.21 6.49
CA GLN A 295 -21.34 -5.38 5.13
C GLN A 295 -20.27 -6.47 5.00
N ILE A 296 -19.36 -6.63 5.98
CA ILE A 296 -18.35 -7.69 5.98
C ILE A 296 -18.92 -9.08 6.34
N ARG A 297 -20.22 -9.16 6.65
CA ARG A 297 -20.92 -10.38 7.06
C ARG A 297 -20.37 -10.99 8.36
N PHE A 298 -20.16 -10.12 9.36
CA PHE A 298 -19.62 -10.48 10.67
C PHE A 298 -20.59 -11.31 11.53
N PHE A 299 -21.90 -11.12 11.35
CA PHE A 299 -22.93 -11.72 12.20
C PHE A 299 -23.17 -13.19 11.82
N ILE A 300 -23.18 -14.07 12.82
CA ILE A 300 -23.50 -15.50 12.63
C ILE A 300 -25.00 -15.58 12.43
N THR A 301 -25.53 -16.01 11.29
CA THR A 301 -26.98 -16.13 11.07
C THR A 301 -27.51 -17.53 11.39
N PRO A 302 -28.84 -17.75 11.50
CA PRO A 302 -29.44 -19.08 11.59
C PRO A 302 -28.95 -19.99 10.49
N LYS A 303 -28.84 -19.55 9.23
CA LYS A 303 -28.24 -20.36 8.16
C LYS A 303 -26.82 -20.86 8.48
N ILE A 304 -25.98 -20.02 9.09
CA ILE A 304 -24.62 -20.40 9.50
C ILE A 304 -24.66 -21.37 10.69
N THR A 305 -25.52 -21.07 11.66
CA THR A 305 -25.70 -21.88 12.87
C THR A 305 -26.21 -23.27 12.52
N SER A 306 -27.17 -23.37 11.60
CA SER A 306 -27.69 -24.64 11.11
C SER A 306 -26.63 -25.49 10.42
N LYS A 307 -25.73 -24.87 9.66
CA LYS A 307 -24.58 -25.57 9.06
C LYS A 307 -23.62 -26.11 10.12
N HIS A 308 -23.37 -25.35 11.18
CA HIS A 308 -22.47 -25.77 12.26
C HIS A 308 -23.08 -26.89 13.11
N LYS A 309 -24.37 -26.77 13.48
CA LYS A 309 -25.07 -27.74 14.33
C LYS A 309 -25.68 -28.91 13.56
N LYS A 310 -25.70 -28.86 12.21
CA LYS A 310 -26.41 -29.79 11.31
C LYS A 310 -27.92 -29.92 11.60
N ILE A 311 -28.50 -28.95 12.29
CA ILE A 311 -29.93 -28.90 12.66
C ILE A 311 -30.49 -27.57 12.20
N GLN A 312 -31.65 -27.59 11.52
CA GLN A 312 -32.28 -26.35 11.06
C GLN A 312 -32.63 -25.45 12.25
N GLN A 313 -32.22 -24.19 12.18
CA GLN A 313 -32.48 -23.20 13.22
C GLN A 313 -33.57 -22.23 12.75
N PRO A 314 -34.53 -21.88 13.62
CA PRO A 314 -35.52 -20.86 13.31
C PRO A 314 -34.87 -19.47 13.27
N CYS A 315 -35.57 -18.53 12.64
CA CYS A 315 -35.23 -17.12 12.73
C CYS A 315 -35.22 -16.68 14.20
N TRP A 316 -34.22 -15.87 14.59
CA TRP A 316 -34.09 -15.37 15.96
C TRP A 316 -35.27 -14.55 16.45
N ARG A 317 -36.05 -13.99 15.52
CA ARG A 317 -37.27 -13.24 15.84
C ARG A 317 -38.52 -14.12 15.86
N LEU A 318 -38.41 -15.43 15.67
CA LEU A 318 -39.53 -16.37 15.65
C LEU A 318 -40.61 -15.91 14.68
N CYS A 319 -40.22 -15.67 13.42
CA CYS A 319 -41.12 -15.29 12.32
C CYS A 319 -41.39 -16.47 11.38
N ASP A 320 -41.40 -17.68 11.96
CA ASP A 320 -41.67 -18.99 11.34
C ASP A 320 -40.79 -19.41 10.16
N ASN A 321 -39.85 -18.55 9.76
CA ASN A 321 -38.86 -18.85 8.73
C ASN A 321 -37.67 -19.61 9.32
N MET A 322 -37.28 -20.70 8.64
CA MET A 322 -36.13 -21.54 9.01
C MET A 322 -34.90 -21.17 8.17
N ASN A 323 -33.70 -21.41 8.69
CA ASN A 323 -32.42 -21.26 7.96
C ASN A 323 -32.21 -19.88 7.30
N THR A 324 -32.58 -18.80 8.01
CA THR A 324 -32.59 -17.46 7.44
C THR A 324 -31.18 -16.88 7.24
N ASN A 325 -31.01 -16.13 6.14
CA ASN A 325 -29.74 -15.52 5.74
C ASN A 325 -29.57 -14.09 6.34
N HIS A 326 -28.53 -13.37 5.90
CA HIS A 326 -28.29 -12.01 6.37
C HIS A 326 -29.37 -11.05 5.88
N THR A 327 -29.78 -11.18 4.61
CA THR A 327 -30.84 -10.35 4.02
C THR A 327 -32.14 -10.43 4.80
N HIS A 328 -32.53 -11.64 5.19
CA HIS A 328 -33.71 -11.85 6.03
C HIS A 328 -33.57 -11.22 7.41
N ILE A 329 -32.43 -11.42 8.09
CA ILE A 329 -32.26 -10.91 9.46
C ILE A 329 -32.28 -9.40 9.51
N PHE A 330 -31.72 -8.70 8.53
CA PHE A 330 -31.60 -7.26 8.60
C PHE A 330 -32.76 -6.54 7.88
N TRP A 331 -33.35 -7.13 6.84
CA TRP A 331 -34.35 -6.43 6.00
C TRP A 331 -35.64 -7.23 5.75
N ASN A 332 -35.57 -8.51 5.34
CA ASN A 332 -36.77 -9.21 4.83
C ASN A 332 -37.64 -9.89 5.90
N CYS A 333 -37.24 -9.86 7.18
CA CYS A 333 -38.04 -10.44 8.25
C CYS A 333 -39.35 -9.65 8.45
N MET A 334 -40.50 -10.31 8.39
CA MET A 334 -41.84 -9.69 8.54
C MET A 334 -41.96 -8.83 9.80
N LYS A 335 -41.41 -9.29 10.93
CA LYS A 335 -41.42 -8.54 12.19
C LYS A 335 -40.61 -7.24 12.14
N ILE A 336 -39.63 -7.14 11.24
CA ILE A 336 -38.79 -5.95 11.04
C ILE A 336 -39.32 -5.05 9.93
N GLN A 337 -39.98 -5.59 8.92
CA GLN A 337 -40.52 -4.80 7.83
C GLN A 337 -41.49 -3.72 8.33
N SER A 338 -42.30 -4.01 9.35
CA SER A 338 -43.19 -3.02 9.97
C SER A 338 -42.45 -1.87 10.68
N PHE A 339 -41.26 -2.14 11.21
CA PHE A 339 -40.39 -1.13 11.82
C PHE A 339 -39.74 -0.26 10.74
N TRP A 340 -39.17 -0.89 9.70
CA TRP A 340 -38.60 -0.16 8.57
C TRP A 340 -39.65 0.66 7.82
N GLY A 341 -40.87 0.14 7.63
CA GLY A 341 -41.96 0.88 7.01
C GLY A 341 -42.32 2.16 7.78
N ARG A 342 -42.32 2.10 9.12
CA ARG A 342 -42.51 3.29 9.97
C ARG A 342 -41.38 4.30 9.81
N ILE A 343 -40.12 3.85 9.83
CA ILE A 343 -38.97 4.74 9.59
C ILE A 343 -39.05 5.38 8.20
N HIS A 344 -39.40 4.60 7.17
CA HIS A 344 -39.51 5.09 5.80
C HIS A 344 -40.54 6.21 5.68
N SER A 345 -41.72 6.02 6.28
CA SER A 345 -42.78 7.03 6.32
C SER A 345 -42.33 8.31 7.02
N VAL A 346 -41.63 8.19 8.16
CA VAL A 346 -41.10 9.35 8.88
C VAL A 346 -40.04 10.07 8.05
N LEU A 347 -39.11 9.33 7.41
CA LEU A 347 -38.09 9.91 6.55
C LEU A 347 -38.69 10.67 5.36
N CYS A 348 -39.67 10.10 4.68
CA CYS A 348 -40.33 10.78 3.55
C CYS A 348 -41.07 12.04 3.99
N LYS A 349 -41.68 12.04 5.19
CA LYS A 349 -42.33 13.23 5.77
C LYS A 349 -41.32 14.33 6.10
N VAL A 350 -40.18 13.97 6.70
CA VAL A 350 -39.15 14.94 7.11
C VAL A 350 -38.41 15.51 5.91
N LEU A 351 -38.08 14.67 4.92
CA LEU A 351 -37.28 15.07 3.76
C LEU A 351 -38.13 15.71 2.65
N GLY A 352 -39.45 15.51 2.65
CA GLY A 352 -40.36 16.11 1.65
C GLY A 352 -40.30 15.46 0.26
N TYR A 353 -39.59 14.34 0.09
CA TYR A 353 -39.54 13.56 -1.15
C TYR A 353 -39.58 12.06 -0.89
N VAL A 354 -39.98 11.29 -1.92
CA VAL A 354 -40.10 9.83 -1.83
C VAL A 354 -38.71 9.19 -1.90
N VAL A 355 -38.30 8.56 -0.81
CA VAL A 355 -37.09 7.74 -0.76
C VAL A 355 -37.43 6.34 -1.31
N PRO A 356 -36.58 5.68 -2.12
CA PRO A 356 -36.81 4.30 -2.53
C PRO A 356 -36.98 3.35 -1.32
N PRO A 357 -37.80 2.28 -1.43
CA PRO A 357 -38.02 1.36 -0.33
C PRO A 357 -36.71 0.67 0.10
N PHE A 358 -36.59 0.40 1.40
CA PHE A 358 -35.34 -0.10 2.00
C PHE A 358 -34.76 -1.36 1.35
N ILE A 359 -35.57 -2.17 0.67
CA ILE A 359 -35.17 -3.38 -0.06
C ILE A 359 -34.36 -3.05 -1.34
N SER A 360 -34.66 -1.96 -2.04
CA SER A 360 -33.82 -1.46 -3.15
C SER A 360 -32.61 -0.66 -2.64
N CYS A 361 -32.61 -0.26 -1.36
CA CYS A 361 -31.43 0.25 -0.66
C CYS A 361 -30.57 -0.85 0.03
N VAL A 362 -30.84 -2.14 -0.22
CA VAL A 362 -30.15 -3.30 0.40
C VAL A 362 -28.71 -3.46 -0.05
N ILE A 363 -28.25 -2.70 -1.03
CA ILE A 363 -26.82 -2.52 -1.23
C ILE A 363 -26.33 -1.58 -0.11
N PRO A 364 -25.53 -2.03 0.88
CA PRO A 364 -25.10 -1.21 2.02
C PRO A 364 -24.34 0.10 1.71
N GLY A 365 -24.27 0.53 0.45
CA GLY A 365 -23.76 1.83 0.01
C GLY A 365 -24.82 2.86 -0.41
N THR A 366 -26.10 2.52 -0.55
CA THR A 366 -27.14 3.51 -0.92
C THR A 366 -27.76 4.21 0.29
N PHE A 367 -27.72 3.60 1.48
CA PHE A 367 -28.15 4.25 2.72
C PHE A 367 -27.37 5.52 3.04
N GLY A 368 -26.10 5.60 2.63
CA GLY A 368 -25.30 6.76 2.97
C GLY A 368 -25.37 7.96 2.05
N ARG A 369 -26.15 7.90 0.97
CA ARG A 369 -26.60 9.12 0.30
C ARG A 369 -27.85 9.72 0.95
N ILE A 370 -28.56 8.96 1.78
CA ILE A 370 -29.78 9.42 2.46
C ILE A 370 -29.45 9.98 3.85
N CYS A 371 -28.39 9.47 4.50
CA CYS A 371 -27.92 10.01 5.79
C CYS A 371 -27.00 11.24 5.69
N THR A 372 -26.63 11.73 4.49
CA THR A 372 -25.83 12.96 4.32
C THR A 372 -26.64 14.25 4.49
N CYS A 373 -27.90 14.16 4.91
CA CYS A 373 -28.76 15.32 5.23
C CYS A 373 -29.08 15.42 6.73
N TRP A 374 -28.23 14.87 7.60
CA TRP A 374 -28.24 15.12 9.05
C TRP A 374 -26.93 15.74 9.50
#